data_AF-A0A9E2CC10-F1
#
_entry.id   AF-A0A9E2CC10-F1
#
_cell.length_a   1.000
_cell.length_b   1.000
_cell.length_c   1.000
_cell.angle_alpha   90.00
_cell.angle_beta   90.00
_cell.angle_gamma   90.00
#
_symmetry.space_group_name_H-M   'P 1'
#
loop_
_entity.id
_entity.type
_entity.pdbx_description
1 polymer ?
#
loop_
_entity_poly.entity_id
_entity_poly.type
_entity_poly.pdbx_seq_one_letter_code
_entity_poly.pdbx_strand_id
1 'polypeptide(L)'
;MADEIAPLEVVSLKNHLETLRLDTILGIFKEEAKKASETKISYTEYLSRLMAEEIITKTDRSINYRMRIARFPQIKTIEGFDFRFQPQLEERLIKELCEFVFLEKAENVLLVGPSGV
;
A
#
# COMPACT_ATOMS: atom_id res chain seq x y z
N MET A 1 -30.94 -14.85 14.41
CA MET A 1 -31.32 -13.51 14.93
C MET A 1 -30.18 -12.52 14.62
N ALA A 2 -29.79 -12.37 13.36
CA ALA A 2 -28.69 -11.51 12.94
C ALA A 2 -29.05 -10.74 11.66
N ASP A 3 -30.34 -10.52 11.43
CA ASP A 3 -30.85 -10.08 10.11
C ASP A 3 -31.38 -8.64 10.10
N GLU A 4 -31.19 -7.89 11.19
CA GLU A 4 -31.45 -6.44 11.22
C GLU A 4 -30.40 -5.78 12.11
N ILE A 5 -29.22 -5.51 11.54
CA ILE A 5 -28.40 -4.40 12.05
C ILE A 5 -29.28 -3.16 11.84
N ALA A 6 -29.70 -2.51 12.93
CA ALA A 6 -30.64 -1.41 12.88
C ALA A 6 -30.24 -0.40 11.78
N PRO A 7 -31.15 0.00 10.86
CA PRO A 7 -30.83 0.85 9.71
C PRO A 7 -30.04 2.11 10.09
N LEU A 8 -30.27 2.63 11.30
CA LEU A 8 -29.58 3.78 11.88
C LEU A 8 -28.07 3.58 12.11
N GLU A 9 -27.64 2.40 12.58
CA GLU A 9 -26.22 2.13 12.85
C GLU A 9 -25.42 2.07 11.55
N VAL A 10 -25.98 1.42 10.53
CA VAL A 10 -25.38 1.34 9.19
C VAL A 10 -25.31 2.72 8.55
N VAL A 11 -26.36 3.54 8.69
CA VAL A 11 -26.39 4.92 8.19
C VAL A 11 -25.35 5.79 8.91
N SER A 12 -25.26 5.69 10.23
CA SER A 12 -24.27 6.41 11.04
C SER A 12 -22.84 6.04 10.64
N LEU A 13 -22.54 4.75 10.53
CA LEU A 13 -21.24 4.26 10.08
C LEU A 13 -20.92 4.78 8.68
N LYS A 14 -21.86 4.72 7.74
CA LYS A 14 -21.69 5.24 6.38
C LYS A 14 -21.25 6.72 6.40
N ASN A 15 -21.95 7.55 7.18
CA ASN A 15 -21.65 8.97 7.29
C ASN A 15 -20.26 9.23 7.90
N HIS A 16 -19.85 8.44 8.90
CA HIS A 16 -18.50 8.53 9.47
C HIS A 16 -17.42 8.16 8.45
N LEU A 17 -17.62 7.08 7.68
CA LEU A 17 -16.69 6.65 6.65
C LEU A 17 -16.55 7.70 5.54
N GLU A 18 -17.65 8.30 5.09
CA GLU A 18 -17.64 9.39 4.11
C GLU A 18 -16.90 10.63 4.64
N THR A 19 -17.15 11.01 5.90
CA THR A 19 -16.50 12.15 6.55
C THR A 19 -14.98 11.96 6.65
N LEU A 20 -14.55 10.74 6.98
CA LEU A 20 -13.13 10.36 7.10
C LEU A 20 -12.49 10.01 5.74
N ARG A 21 -13.26 10.04 4.65
CA ARG A 21 -12.84 9.62 3.30
C ARG A 21 -12.24 8.22 3.29
N LEU A 22 -12.92 7.28 3.95
CA LEU A 22 -12.59 5.86 4.00
C LEU A 22 -13.34 5.11 2.87
N ASP A 23 -13.02 5.48 1.63
CA ASP A 23 -13.75 5.06 0.43
C ASP A 23 -13.73 3.55 0.21
N THR A 24 -12.61 2.89 0.52
CA THR A 24 -12.46 1.44 0.33
C THR A 24 -13.33 0.71 1.34
N ILE A 25 -13.23 1.08 2.62
CA ILE A 25 -14.06 0.50 3.69
C ILE A 25 -15.54 0.71 3.38
N LEU A 26 -15.94 1.90 2.92
CA LEU A 26 -17.31 2.21 2.53
C LEU A 26 -17.87 1.21 1.50
N GLY A 27 -17.02 0.74 0.58
CA GLY A 27 -17.38 -0.25 -0.43
C GLY A 27 -17.45 -1.69 0.09
N ILE A 28 -16.57 -2.07 1.02
CA ILE A 28 -16.33 -3.49 1.37
C ILE A 28 -16.86 -3.91 2.75
N PHE A 29 -17.18 -2.96 3.65
CA PHE A 29 -17.44 -3.30 5.07
C PHE A 29 -18.57 -4.32 5.28
N LYS A 30 -19.63 -4.27 4.45
CA LYS A 30 -20.75 -5.22 4.56
C LYS A 30 -20.36 -6.63 4.17
N GLU A 31 -19.60 -6.76 3.08
CA GLU A 31 -19.12 -8.04 2.59
C GLU A 31 -18.11 -8.64 3.57
N GLU A 32 -17.18 -7.82 4.05
CA GLU A 32 -16.16 -8.26 5.01
C GLU A 32 -16.78 -8.61 6.37
N ALA A 33 -17.83 -7.91 6.82
CA ALA A 33 -18.58 -8.27 8.03
C ALA A 33 -19.25 -9.66 7.89
N LYS A 34 -19.82 -9.95 6.71
CA LYS A 34 -20.40 -11.26 6.43
C LYS A 34 -19.33 -12.36 6.46
N LYS A 35 -18.21 -12.14 5.78
CA LYS A 35 -17.06 -13.07 5.79
C LYS A 35 -16.56 -13.29 7.22
N ALA A 36 -16.40 -12.22 8.00
CA ALA A 36 -15.94 -12.31 9.38
C ALA A 36 -16.85 -13.17 10.26
N SER A 37 -18.18 -13.05 10.08
CA SER A 37 -19.16 -13.88 10.76
C SER A 37 -19.06 -15.35 10.36
N GLU A 38 -18.78 -15.66 9.09
CA GLU A 38 -18.62 -17.02 8.59
C GLU A 38 -17.31 -17.66 9.07
N THR A 39 -16.20 -16.89 9.03
CA THR A 39 -14.87 -17.35 9.42
C THR A 39 -14.61 -17.28 10.92
N LYS A 40 -15.55 -16.73 11.70
CA LYS A 40 -15.46 -16.56 13.16
C LYS A 40 -14.17 -15.87 13.63
N ILE A 41 -13.74 -14.84 12.89
CA ILE A 41 -12.58 -14.04 13.29
C ILE A 41 -12.95 -13.08 14.42
N SER A 42 -11.95 -12.64 15.18
CA SER A 42 -12.16 -11.63 16.23
C SER A 42 -12.56 -10.28 15.65
N TYR A 43 -13.24 -9.44 16.45
CA TYR A 43 -13.58 -8.07 16.04
C TYR A 43 -12.34 -7.23 15.71
N THR A 44 -11.25 -7.42 16.46
CA THR A 44 -9.98 -6.75 16.22
C THR A 44 -9.38 -7.15 14.87
N GLU A 45 -9.48 -8.42 14.50
CA GLU A 45 -8.99 -8.90 13.21
C GLU A 45 -9.84 -8.38 12.04
N TYR A 46 -11.17 -8.38 12.19
CA TYR A 46 -12.07 -7.76 11.22
C TYR A 46 -11.72 -6.29 10.96
N LEU A 47 -11.57 -5.50 12.03
CA LEU A 47 -11.19 -4.09 11.91
C LEU A 47 -9.81 -3.93 11.27
N SER A 48 -8.85 -4.77 11.66
CA SER A 48 -7.50 -4.76 11.09
C SER A 48 -7.52 -4.99 9.58
N ARG A 49 -8.32 -5.94 9.09
CA ARG A 49 -8.47 -6.23 7.65
C ARG A 49 -9.05 -5.05 6.88
N LEU A 50 -10.12 -4.43 7.41
CA LEU A 50 -10.70 -3.24 6.80
C LEU A 50 -9.69 -2.09 6.68
N MET A 51 -8.94 -1.85 7.76
CA MET A 51 -7.94 -0.80 7.79
C MET A 51 -6.76 -1.10 6.85
N ALA A 52 -6.36 -2.37 6.75
CA ALA A 52 -5.29 -2.79 5.84
C ALA A 52 -5.67 -2.51 4.37
N GLU A 53 -6.86 -2.91 3.94
CA GLU A 53 -7.35 -2.66 2.57
C GLU A 53 -7.43 -1.16 2.23
N GLU A 54 -7.88 -0.35 3.20
CA GLU A 54 -7.92 1.11 3.06
C GLU A 54 -6.53 1.71 2.90
N ILE A 55 -5.57 1.27 3.72
CA ILE A 55 -4.18 1.73 3.68
C ILE A 55 -3.54 1.36 2.35
N ILE A 56 -3.70 0.12 1.88
CA ILE A 56 -3.19 -0.36 0.59
C ILE A 56 -3.74 0.52 -0.53
N THR A 57 -5.07 0.65 -0.61
CA THR A 57 -5.72 1.43 -1.68
C THR A 57 -5.30 2.90 -1.68
N LYS A 58 -5.19 3.53 -0.50
CA LYS A 58 -4.72 4.92 -0.38
C LYS A 58 -3.27 5.08 -0.78
N THR A 59 -2.42 4.13 -0.40
CA THR A 59 -1.00 4.12 -0.74
C THR A 59 -0.84 4.01 -2.25
N ASP A 60 -1.52 3.06 -2.88
CA ASP A 60 -1.51 2.86 -4.33
C ASP A 60 -2.05 4.09 -5.08
N ARG A 61 -3.17 4.66 -4.64
CA ARG A 61 -3.73 5.89 -5.24
C ARG A 61 -2.73 7.06 -5.14
N SER A 62 -2.07 7.21 -4.00
CA SER A 62 -1.05 8.24 -3.78
C SER A 62 0.17 8.06 -4.67
N ILE A 63 0.70 6.83 -4.76
CA ILE A 63 1.85 6.49 -5.63
C ILE A 63 1.49 6.75 -7.09
N ASN A 64 0.36 6.22 -7.57
CA ASN A 64 -0.08 6.40 -8.94
C ASN A 64 -0.33 7.87 -9.29
N TYR A 65 -0.88 8.64 -8.36
CA TYR A 65 -1.04 10.08 -8.54
C TYR A 65 0.32 10.79 -8.68
N ARG A 66 1.28 10.51 -7.80
CA ARG A 66 2.64 11.07 -7.84
C ARG A 66 3.36 10.71 -9.14
N MET A 67 3.26 9.45 -9.57
CA MET A 67 3.82 8.99 -10.84
C MET A 67 3.20 9.73 -12.03
N ARG A 68 1.87 9.92 -12.03
CA ARG A 68 1.16 10.64 -13.11
C ARG A 68 1.60 12.10 -13.20
N ILE A 69 1.75 12.79 -12.08
CA ILE A 69 2.13 14.22 -12.08
C ILE A 69 3.63 14.43 -12.36
N ALA A 70 4.48 13.44 -12.12
CA ALA A 70 5.91 13.52 -12.42
C ALA A 70 6.22 13.54 -13.92
N ARG A 71 5.28 13.08 -14.77
CA ARG A 71 5.40 13.08 -16.25
C ARG A 71 6.70 12.43 -16.75
N PHE A 72 7.17 11.39 -16.06
CA PHE A 72 8.33 10.63 -16.53
C PHE A 72 8.05 10.03 -17.91
N PRO A 73 9.01 10.06 -18.84
CA PRO A 73 8.83 9.51 -20.19
C PRO A 73 8.62 8.00 -20.20
N GLN A 74 9.07 7.31 -19.14
CA GLN A 74 8.91 5.87 -18.95
C GLN A 74 8.96 5.55 -17.46
N ILE A 75 8.23 4.51 -17.05
CA ILE A 75 8.34 3.94 -15.70
C ILE A 75 9.56 3.02 -15.70
N LYS A 76 10.54 3.32 -14.86
CA LYS A 76 11.73 2.48 -14.63
C LYS A 76 11.67 1.96 -13.21
N THR A 77 11.77 0.64 -13.07
CA THR A 77 11.82 -0.04 -11.78
C THR A 77 13.14 -0.81 -11.69
N ILE A 78 13.56 -1.15 -10.47
CA ILE A 78 14.80 -1.91 -10.24
C ILE A 78 14.64 -3.34 -10.77
N GLU A 79 13.46 -3.93 -10.65
CA GLU A 79 13.15 -5.28 -11.18
C GLU A 79 13.24 -5.33 -12.71
N GLY A 80 13.01 -4.21 -13.38
CA GLY A 80 13.14 -4.07 -14.83
C GLY A 80 14.55 -3.67 -15.31
N PHE A 81 15.52 -3.54 -14.41
CA PHE A 81 16.89 -3.17 -14.76
C PHE A 81 17.69 -4.40 -15.24
N ASP A 82 18.32 -4.30 -16.42
CA ASP A 82 19.20 -5.37 -16.93
C ASP A 82 20.62 -5.20 -16.36
N PHE A 83 20.92 -5.89 -15.26
CA PHE A 83 22.26 -5.85 -14.64
C PHE A 83 23.38 -6.36 -15.55
N ARG A 84 23.07 -7.08 -16.64
CA ARG A 84 24.08 -7.47 -17.64
C ARG A 84 24.58 -6.29 -18.46
N PHE A 85 23.79 -5.21 -18.55
CA PHE A 85 24.21 -3.97 -19.21
C PHE A 85 25.36 -3.28 -18.45
N GLN A 86 25.39 -3.41 -17.13
CA GLN A 86 26.46 -2.89 -16.28
C GLN A 86 27.03 -4.00 -15.38
N PRO A 87 27.97 -4.82 -15.89
CA PRO A 87 28.52 -5.96 -15.14
C PRO A 87 29.30 -5.58 -13.87
N GLN A 88 29.74 -4.33 -13.75
CA GLN A 88 30.44 -3.83 -12.57
C GLN A 88 29.49 -3.50 -11.41
N LEU A 89 28.19 -3.39 -11.70
CA LEU A 89 27.17 -3.12 -10.68
C LEU A 89 26.79 -4.43 -9.99
N GLU A 90 27.11 -4.53 -8.71
CA GLU A 90 26.75 -5.70 -7.91
C GLU A 90 25.24 -5.71 -7.62
N GLU A 91 24.49 -6.56 -8.32
CA GLU A 91 23.02 -6.68 -8.17
C GLU A 91 22.60 -6.94 -6.71
N ARG A 92 23.37 -7.75 -5.98
CA ARG A 92 23.10 -8.06 -4.57
C ARG A 92 23.14 -6.80 -3.70
N LEU A 93 24.16 -5.96 -3.87
CA LEU A 93 24.30 -4.71 -3.15
C LEU A 93 23.13 -3.76 -3.45
N ILE A 94 22.73 -3.66 -4.72
CA ILE A 94 21.60 -2.80 -5.11
C ILE A 94 20.29 -3.29 -4.49
N LYS A 95 20.06 -4.60 -4.46
CA LYS A 95 18.89 -5.20 -3.79
C LYS A 95 18.91 -4.92 -2.28
N GLU A 96 20.05 -5.06 -1.62
CA GLU A 96 20.19 -4.72 -0.20
C GLU A 96 19.91 -3.23 0.08
N LEU A 97 20.39 -2.32 -0.77
CA LEU A 97 20.06 -0.91 -0.66
C LEU A 97 18.56 -0.63 -0.86
N CYS A 98 17.86 -1.44 -1.67
CA CYS A 98 16.40 -1.32 -1.85
C CYS A 98 15.60 -1.75 -0.61
N GLU A 99 16.21 -2.42 0.37
CA GLU A 99 15.59 -2.72 1.67
C GLU A 99 15.60 -1.50 2.61
N PHE A 100 16.31 -0.42 2.24
CA PHE A 100 16.40 0.84 2.98
C PHE A 100 16.91 0.74 4.44
N VAL A 101 17.56 -0.36 4.82
CA VAL A 101 18.12 -0.59 6.17
C VAL A 101 19.10 0.51 6.60
N PHE A 102 19.80 1.13 5.64
CA PHE A 102 20.71 2.25 5.91
C PHE A 102 20.00 3.48 6.51
N LEU A 103 18.69 3.65 6.28
CA LEU A 103 17.89 4.72 6.89
C LEU A 103 17.75 4.52 8.40
N GLU A 104 17.49 3.29 8.83
CA GLU A 104 17.35 2.95 10.25
C GLU A 104 18.67 3.12 11.00
N LYS A 105 19.79 2.86 10.32
CA LYS A 105 21.15 3.00 10.85
C LYS A 105 21.71 4.42 10.75
N ALA A 106 20.98 5.34 10.12
CA ALA A 106 21.46 6.69 9.80
C ALA A 106 22.80 6.69 9.04
N GLU A 107 22.98 5.75 8.13
CA GLU A 107 24.16 5.61 7.27
C GLU A 107 23.98 6.39 5.96
N ASN A 108 25.07 6.94 5.43
CA ASN A 108 25.07 7.66 4.17
C ASN A 108 25.38 6.71 3.01
N VAL A 109 24.54 6.72 1.97
CA VAL A 109 24.77 5.99 0.72
C VAL A 109 25.22 6.97 -0.36
N LEU A 110 26.38 6.71 -0.96
CA LEU A 110 26.94 7.53 -2.03
C LEU A 110 27.04 6.71 -3.32
N LEU A 111 26.35 7.17 -4.37
CA LEU A 111 26.43 6.58 -5.71
C LEU A 111 27.42 7.40 -6.55
N VAL A 112 28.59 6.82 -6.84
CA VAL A 112 29.65 7.49 -7.60
C VAL A 112 29.99 6.69 -8.84
N GLY A 113 29.96 7.34 -10.00
CA GLY A 113 30.35 6.75 -11.26
C GLY A 113 30.38 7.79 -12.40
N PRO A 114 30.98 7.47 -13.55
CA PRO A 114 30.87 8.28 -14.75
C PRO A 114 29.39 8.44 -15.17
N SER A 115 29.06 9.53 -15.86
CA SER A 115 27.70 9.71 -16.39
C SER A 115 27.41 8.74 -17.55
N GLY A 116 26.29 8.04 -17.50
CA GLY A 116 25.83 7.17 -18.59
C GLY A 116 26.34 5.73 -18.54
N VAL A 117 26.98 5.34 -17.44
CA VAL A 117 27.31 3.95 -17.09
C VAL A 117 26.56 3.51 -15.84
#